data_AF-A0A9D3W245-F1
#
_entry.id   AF-A0A9D3W245-F1
#
_cell.length_a   1.000
_cell.length_b   1.000
_cell.length_c   1.000
_cell.angle_alpha   90.00
_cell.angle_beta   90.00
_cell.angle_gamma   90.00
#
_symmetry.space_group_name_H-M   'P 1'
#
loop_
_entity.id
_entity.type
_entity.pdbx_description
1 polymer ?
#
loop_
_entity_poly.entity_id
_entity_poly.type
_entity_poly.pdbx_seq_one_letter_code
_entity_poly.pdbx_strand_id
1 'polypeptide(L)'
;MRPDLSHMFFANDLVIFSKTDLKHVEVLKEILNKFCNISSHWVNVWKAIMFFSRGVKDNLKDNLSSLLGYQKVHNLGTCLGIPLFHDRITYFTLRFVVDQVHSELNNWDVKQLSMAGRITLVQSVLSIPNYFMQSIHILKGVCD
;
A
#
# COMPACT_ATOMS: atom_id res chain seq x y z
N MET A 1 -14.53 0.85 16.62
CA MET A 1 -15.02 2.15 16.11
C MET A 1 -14.16 2.47 14.90
N ARG A 2 -14.73 2.45 13.69
CA ARG A 2 -14.00 2.69 12.43
C ARG A 2 -14.24 4.16 12.04
N PRO A 3 -13.20 4.95 11.72
CA PRO A 3 -13.37 6.36 11.40
C PRO A 3 -14.19 6.55 10.12
N ASP A 4 -14.99 7.60 10.07
CA ASP A 4 -15.87 7.91 8.93
C ASP A 4 -15.09 8.34 7.68
N LEU A 5 -13.93 8.99 7.89
CA LEU A 5 -12.95 9.33 6.86
C LEU A 5 -11.54 9.32 7.48
N SER A 6 -10.57 8.71 6.79
CA SER A 6 -9.15 8.77 7.16
C SER A 6 -8.29 8.89 5.91
N HIS A 7 -7.19 9.63 5.97
CA HIS A 7 -6.33 9.91 4.82
C HIS A 7 -4.85 9.81 5.19
N MET A 8 -4.00 9.43 4.24
CA MET A 8 -2.53 9.41 4.36
C MET A 8 -1.93 10.15 3.16
N PHE A 9 -1.11 11.19 3.42
CA PHE A 9 -0.42 11.99 2.40
C PHE A 9 1.07 11.66 2.37
N PHE A 10 1.61 11.39 1.20
CA PHE A 10 3.07 11.34 1.02
C PHE A 10 3.47 11.86 -0.35
N ALA A 11 4.14 13.01 -0.37
CA ALA A 11 4.55 13.75 -1.57
C ALA A 11 3.41 13.92 -2.61
N ASN A 12 3.24 12.94 -3.50
CA ASN A 12 2.27 12.93 -4.59
C ASN A 12 1.22 11.82 -4.51
N ASP A 13 1.34 10.90 -3.54
CA ASP A 13 0.43 9.77 -3.35
C ASP A 13 -0.55 10.07 -2.21
N LEU A 14 -1.85 9.86 -2.49
CA LEU A 14 -2.94 10.07 -1.55
C LEU A 14 -3.77 8.79 -1.44
N VAL A 15 -3.88 8.27 -0.23
CA VAL A 15 -4.77 7.14 0.09
C VAL A 15 -5.89 7.63 0.98
N ILE A 16 -7.13 7.33 0.60
CA ILE A 16 -8.34 7.74 1.33
C ILE A 16 -9.15 6.51 1.71
N PHE A 17 -9.53 6.44 2.98
CA PHE A 17 -10.42 5.44 3.52
C PHE A 17 -11.74 6.10 3.88
N SER A 18 -12.84 5.67 3.26
CA SER A 18 -14.19 6.11 3.62
C SER A 18 -15.13 4.92 3.76
N LYS A 19 -16.25 5.16 4.43
CA LYS A 19 -17.39 4.25 4.39
C LYS A 19 -17.95 4.15 2.97
N THR A 20 -18.38 2.96 2.58
CA THR A 20 -18.95 2.68 1.27
C THR A 20 -20.41 3.12 1.21
N ASP A 21 -20.62 4.41 0.96
CA ASP A 21 -21.93 5.07 0.96
C ASP A 21 -21.94 6.18 -0.10
N LEU A 22 -23.01 6.28 -0.89
CA LEU A 22 -23.09 7.22 -2.02
C LEU A 22 -22.92 8.68 -1.56
N LYS A 23 -23.56 9.08 -0.46
CA LYS A 23 -23.49 10.46 0.04
C LYS A 23 -22.07 10.81 0.46
N HIS A 24 -21.37 9.87 1.11
CA HIS A 24 -19.99 10.09 1.53
C HIS A 24 -19.05 10.25 0.35
N VAL A 25 -19.26 9.50 -0.73
CA VAL A 25 -18.40 9.57 -1.92
C VAL A 25 -18.70 10.82 -2.76
N GLU A 26 -19.94 11.29 -2.80
CA GLU A 26 -20.27 12.61 -3.38
C GLU A 26 -19.55 13.74 -2.65
N VAL A 27 -19.62 13.76 -1.31
CA VAL A 27 -18.88 14.73 -0.50
C VAL A 27 -17.37 14.61 -0.72
N LEU A 28 -16.85 13.39 -0.83
CA LEU A 28 -15.43 13.17 -1.14
C LEU A 28 -15.04 13.78 -2.49
N LYS A 29 -15.86 13.57 -3.52
CA LYS A 29 -15.65 14.13 -4.85
C LYS A 29 -15.62 15.67 -4.82
N GLU A 30 -16.53 16.29 -4.07
CA GLU A 30 -16.53 17.74 -3.89
C GLU A 30 -15.26 18.25 -3.18
N ILE A 31 -14.82 17.55 -2.13
CA ILE A 31 -13.61 17.89 -1.38
C ILE A 31 -12.39 17.79 -2.29
N LEU A 32 -12.26 16.70 -3.06
CA LEU A 32 -11.17 16.50 -4.01
C LEU A 32 -11.15 17.59 -5.09
N ASN A 33 -12.31 17.94 -5.63
CA ASN A 33 -12.41 19.02 -6.61
C ASN A 33 -12.01 20.38 -6.02
N LYS A 34 -12.48 20.70 -4.81
CA LYS A 34 -12.07 21.93 -4.09
C LYS A 34 -10.57 21.95 -3.83
N PHE A 35 -10.01 20.84 -3.37
CA PHE A 35 -8.57 20.70 -3.13
C PHE A 35 -7.78 20.92 -4.42
N CYS A 36 -8.19 20.30 -5.54
CA CYS A 36 -7.54 20.48 -6.84
C CYS A 36 -7.57 21.95 -7.29
N ASN A 37 -8.73 22.60 -7.15
CA ASN A 37 -8.90 24.00 -7.53
C ASN A 37 -8.03 24.96 -6.70
N ILE A 38 -7.82 24.69 -5.42
CA ILE A 38 -7.03 25.56 -4.52
C ILE A 38 -5.53 25.29 -4.67
N SER A 39 -5.15 24.02 -4.79
CA SER A 39 -3.74 23.60 -4.82
C SER A 39 -3.12 23.64 -6.23
N SER A 40 -3.91 23.89 -7.28
CA SER A 40 -3.52 23.74 -8.68
C SER A 40 -3.00 22.35 -9.05
N HIS A 41 -3.27 21.34 -8.21
CA HIS A 41 -2.99 19.94 -8.49
C HIS A 41 -4.23 19.26 -9.09
N TRP A 42 -4.03 18.17 -9.81
CA TRP A 42 -5.10 17.40 -10.43
C TRP A 42 -5.02 15.95 -9.99
N VAL A 43 -6.16 15.36 -9.65
CA VAL A 43 -6.23 13.90 -9.50
C VAL A 43 -6.05 13.27 -10.87
N ASN A 44 -4.99 12.47 -11.01
CA ASN A 44 -4.81 11.67 -12.21
C ASN A 44 -5.76 10.47 -12.17
N VAL A 45 -6.93 10.61 -12.80
CA VAL A 45 -8.00 9.60 -12.85
C VAL A 45 -7.49 8.26 -13.39
N TRP A 46 -6.51 8.25 -14.29
CA TRP A 46 -5.92 7.03 -14.86
C TRP A 46 -5.03 6.27 -13.88
N LYS A 47 -4.46 6.96 -12.89
CA LYS A 47 -3.69 6.35 -11.80
C LYS A 47 -4.55 6.07 -10.56
N ALA A 48 -5.72 6.71 -10.46
CA ALA A 48 -6.61 6.55 -9.33
C ALA A 48 -7.34 5.20 -9.38
N ILE A 49 -7.21 4.44 -8.30
CA ILE A 49 -7.78 3.11 -8.15
C ILE A 49 -8.69 3.04 -6.91
N MET A 50 -9.69 2.18 -6.96
CA MET A 50 -10.62 1.92 -5.86
C MET A 50 -10.64 0.45 -5.49
N PHE A 51 -10.45 0.20 -4.21
CA PHE A 51 -10.63 -1.12 -3.61
C PHE A 51 -11.85 -1.13 -2.70
N PHE A 52 -12.59 -2.24 -2.70
CA PHE A 52 -13.77 -2.42 -1.88
C PHE A 52 -13.60 -3.63 -0.96
N SER A 53 -13.93 -3.47 0.32
CA SER A 53 -13.89 -4.59 1.26
C SER A 53 -14.89 -5.69 0.89
N ARG A 54 -14.62 -6.91 1.37
CA ARG A 54 -15.56 -8.03 1.28
C ARG A 54 -16.92 -7.62 1.86
N GLY A 55 -18.01 -7.98 1.16
CA GLY A 55 -19.38 -7.69 1.59
C GLY A 55 -20.04 -6.46 0.94
N VAL A 56 -19.30 -5.65 0.18
CA VAL A 56 -19.91 -4.59 -0.64
C VAL A 56 -20.61 -5.21 -1.86
N LYS A 57 -21.87 -4.83 -2.10
CA LYS A 57 -22.66 -5.26 -3.27
C LYS A 57 -22.07 -4.71 -4.58
N ASP A 58 -22.02 -5.52 -5.63
CA ASP A 58 -21.39 -5.12 -6.90
C ASP A 58 -22.05 -3.89 -7.55
N ASN A 59 -23.39 -3.82 -7.55
CA ASN A 59 -24.12 -2.63 -8.02
C ASN A 59 -23.65 -1.34 -7.32
N LEU A 60 -23.32 -1.43 -6.03
CA LEU A 60 -22.85 -0.28 -5.26
C LEU A 60 -21.39 0.06 -5.60
N LYS A 61 -20.54 -0.95 -5.87
CA LYS A 61 -19.18 -0.73 -6.38
C LYS A 61 -19.21 -0.03 -7.74
N ASP A 62 -20.09 -0.47 -8.63
CA ASP A 62 -20.24 0.06 -9.98
C ASP A 62 -20.72 1.52 -9.95
N ASN A 63 -21.71 1.82 -9.12
CA ASN A 63 -22.19 3.19 -8.93
C ASN A 63 -21.07 4.10 -8.41
N LEU A 64 -20.32 3.67 -7.40
CA LEU A 64 -19.24 4.47 -6.81
C LEU A 64 -18.04 4.66 -7.75
N SER A 65 -17.65 3.60 -8.45
CA SER A 65 -16.59 3.67 -9.48
C SER A 65 -16.99 4.60 -10.62
N SER A 66 -18.25 4.53 -11.09
CA SER A 66 -18.77 5.42 -12.12
C SER A 66 -18.86 6.88 -11.66
N LEU A 67 -19.23 7.11 -10.39
CA LEU A 67 -19.34 8.44 -9.81
C LEU A 67 -17.99 9.18 -9.79
N LEU A 68 -16.91 8.47 -9.43
CA LEU A 68 -15.56 9.03 -9.34
C LEU A 68 -14.75 8.89 -10.64
N GLY A 69 -15.09 7.94 -11.50
CA GLY A 69 -14.34 7.59 -12.71
C GLY A 69 -13.09 6.75 -12.44
N TYR A 70 -12.95 6.16 -11.25
CA TYR A 70 -11.74 5.42 -10.86
C TYR A 70 -11.87 3.93 -11.14
N GLN A 71 -10.75 3.29 -11.47
CA GLN A 71 -10.72 1.87 -11.79
C GLN A 71 -10.91 1.02 -10.53
N LYS A 72 -11.82 0.04 -10.58
CA LYS A 72 -11.96 -0.97 -9.52
C LYS A 72 -10.80 -1.95 -9.59
N VAL A 73 -10.17 -2.21 -8.45
CA VAL A 73 -9.07 -3.18 -8.34
C VAL A 73 -9.35 -4.18 -7.22
N HIS A 74 -8.81 -5.39 -7.39
CA HIS A 74 -8.84 -6.42 -6.36
C HIS A 74 -7.72 -6.27 -5.32
N ASN A 75 -6.73 -5.41 -5.60
CA ASN A 75 -5.63 -5.09 -4.71
C ASN A 75 -5.18 -3.64 -4.99
N LEU A 76 -4.96 -2.83 -3.95
CA LEU A 76 -4.37 -1.49 -4.09
C LEU A 76 -2.89 -1.51 -4.51
N GLY A 77 -2.26 -2.68 -4.50
CA GLY A 77 -0.85 -2.83 -4.88
C GLY A 77 0.06 -2.18 -3.84
N THR A 78 1.04 -1.43 -4.32
CA THR A 78 2.11 -0.86 -3.50
C THR A 78 1.97 0.65 -3.43
N CYS A 79 1.91 1.20 -2.22
CA CYS A 79 2.00 2.63 -1.96
C CYS A 79 3.33 2.87 -1.23
N LEU A 80 4.21 3.72 -1.78
CA LEU A 80 5.54 4.01 -1.20
C LEU A 80 6.48 2.81 -1.06
N GLY A 81 6.38 1.81 -1.93
CA GLY A 81 7.15 0.56 -1.75
C GLY A 81 6.55 -0.39 -0.70
N ILE A 82 5.52 0.03 0.04
CA ILE A 82 4.81 -0.78 1.03
C ILE A 82 3.55 -1.37 0.37
N PRO A 83 3.39 -2.69 0.33
CA PRO A 83 2.16 -3.28 -0.17
C PRO A 83 1.02 -2.92 0.79
N LEU A 84 -0.04 -2.32 0.26
CA LEU A 84 -1.24 -2.07 1.03
C LEU A 84 -1.99 -3.39 1.13
N PHE A 85 -2.05 -3.98 2.32
CA PHE A 85 -2.73 -5.24 2.56
C PHE A 85 -4.19 -5.02 2.95
N HIS A 86 -5.10 -5.76 2.30
CA HIS A 86 -6.54 -5.60 2.47
C HIS A 86 -7.22 -6.79 3.17
N ASP A 87 -6.47 -7.87 3.37
CA ASP A 87 -6.85 -9.07 4.11
C ASP A 87 -5.86 -9.29 5.27
N ARG A 88 -6.12 -10.29 6.13
CA ARG A 88 -5.14 -10.69 7.16
C ARG A 88 -3.81 -10.96 6.48
N ILE A 89 -2.74 -10.35 7.00
CA ILE A 89 -1.37 -10.64 6.60
C ILE A 89 -1.17 -12.15 6.80
N THR A 90 -0.80 -12.87 5.74
CA THR A 90 -0.45 -14.29 5.80
C THR A 90 1.02 -14.49 5.45
N TYR A 91 1.58 -15.67 5.70
CA TYR A 91 2.95 -16.00 5.31
C TYR A 91 3.23 -15.69 3.83
N PHE A 92 2.30 -16.06 2.92
CA PHE A 92 2.41 -15.76 1.49
C PHE A 92 2.47 -14.27 1.19
N THR A 93 1.78 -13.46 1.99
CA THR A 93 1.76 -12.00 1.88
C THR A 93 3.11 -11.37 2.21
N LEU A 94 3.95 -12.04 3.01
CA LEU A 94 5.28 -11.58 3.41
C LEU A 94 6.41 -12.23 2.62
N ARG A 95 6.10 -13.19 1.74
CA ARG A 95 7.09 -13.89 0.92
C ARG A 95 7.90 -12.96 0.02
N PHE A 96 7.31 -11.85 -0.45
CA PHE A 96 8.05 -10.86 -1.23
C PHE A 96 9.23 -10.23 -0.45
N VAL A 97 9.10 -10.05 0.88
CA VAL A 97 10.19 -9.53 1.73
C VAL A 97 11.32 -10.55 1.78
N VAL A 98 10.98 -11.84 1.92
CA VAL A 98 11.93 -12.95 1.93
C VAL A 98 12.64 -13.06 0.57
N ASP A 99 11.89 -12.95 -0.53
CA ASP A 99 12.44 -13.00 -1.89
C ASP A 99 13.36 -11.79 -2.15
N GLN A 100 13.04 -10.60 -1.64
CA GLN A 100 13.88 -9.40 -1.76
C GLN A 100 15.18 -9.55 -0.96
N VAL A 101 15.10 -10.07 0.27
CA VAL A 101 16.27 -10.41 1.10
C VAL A 101 17.17 -11.43 0.39
N HIS A 102 16.58 -12.50 -0.17
CA HIS A 102 17.33 -13.51 -0.93
C HIS A 102 17.95 -12.94 -2.21
N SER A 103 17.23 -12.10 -2.94
CA SER A 103 17.75 -11.45 -4.15
C SER A 103 18.96 -10.58 -3.82
N GLU A 104 18.88 -9.77 -2.77
CA GLU A 104 20.02 -8.97 -2.32
C GLU A 104 21.19 -9.88 -1.96
N LEU A 105 21.00 -10.88 -1.11
CA LEU A 105 22.08 -11.81 -0.72
C LEU A 105 22.70 -12.55 -1.91
N ASN A 106 21.91 -12.94 -2.92
CA ASN A 106 22.40 -13.63 -4.11
C ASN A 106 23.12 -12.71 -5.09
N ASN A 107 22.85 -11.40 -5.07
CA ASN A 107 23.53 -10.42 -5.91
C ASN A 107 24.96 -10.11 -5.43
N TRP A 108 25.33 -10.53 -4.21
CA TRP A 108 26.66 -10.31 -3.64
C TRP A 108 27.50 -11.59 -3.62
N ASP A 109 28.70 -11.52 -4.24
CA ASP A 109 29.67 -12.61 -4.13
C ASP A 109 30.33 -12.59 -2.73
N VAL A 110 29.75 -13.38 -1.83
CA VAL A 110 30.18 -13.50 -0.42
C VAL A 110 31.65 -13.93 -0.28
N LYS A 111 32.22 -14.55 -1.32
CA LYS A 111 33.64 -14.98 -1.34
C LYS A 111 34.61 -13.81 -1.52
N GLN A 112 34.16 -12.68 -2.05
CA GLN A 112 34.99 -11.47 -2.24
C GLN A 112 34.92 -10.50 -1.06
N LEU A 113 34.04 -10.76 -0.08
CA LEU A 113 33.83 -9.88 1.06
C LEU A 113 34.73 -10.26 2.24
N SER A 114 35.33 -9.25 2.88
CA SER A 114 35.98 -9.40 4.18
C SER A 114 34.95 -9.73 5.27
N MET A 115 35.42 -10.20 6.43
CA MET A 115 34.53 -10.47 7.59
C MET A 115 33.68 -9.25 7.96
N ALA A 116 34.31 -8.06 7.98
CA ALA A 116 33.61 -6.79 8.22
C ALA A 116 32.59 -6.49 7.12
N GLY A 117 32.95 -6.67 5.84
CA GLY A 117 32.03 -6.49 4.72
C GLY A 117 30.81 -7.43 4.76
N ARG A 118 31.00 -8.68 5.22
CA ARG A 118 29.89 -9.63 5.45
C ARG A 118 28.96 -9.17 6.57
N ILE A 119 29.49 -8.66 7.68
CA ILE A 119 28.67 -8.14 8.80
C ILE A 119 27.87 -6.92 8.33
N THR A 120 28.50 -5.98 7.63
CA THR A 120 27.83 -4.80 7.08
C THR A 120 26.75 -5.17 6.07
N LEU A 121 27.02 -6.15 5.20
CA LEU A 121 26.04 -6.66 4.24
C LEU A 121 24.81 -7.24 4.96
N VAL A 122 25.02 -8.10 5.95
CA VAL A 122 23.93 -8.69 6.75
C VAL A 122 23.12 -7.59 7.45
N GLN A 123 23.77 -6.60 8.06
CA GLN A 123 23.08 -5.46 8.69
C GLN A 123 22.25 -4.66 7.69
N SER A 124 22.78 -4.43 6.49
CA SER A 124 22.06 -3.75 5.41
C SER A 124 20.83 -4.54 4.98
N VAL A 125 20.96 -5.84 4.75
CA VAL A 125 19.84 -6.68 4.31
C VAL A 125 18.77 -6.85 5.40
N LEU A 126 19.18 -6.93 6.68
CA LEU A 126 18.24 -6.98 7.82
C LEU A 126 17.43 -5.68 8.01
N SER A 127 17.87 -4.57 7.45
CA SER A 127 17.11 -3.31 7.47
C SER A 127 15.84 -3.37 6.63
N ILE A 128 15.80 -4.22 5.59
CA ILE A 128 14.66 -4.40 4.68
C ILE A 128 13.42 -4.91 5.44
N PRO A 129 13.45 -6.08 6.10
CA PRO A 129 12.31 -6.54 6.89
C PRO A 129 11.99 -5.59 8.05
N ASN A 130 12.99 -4.89 8.61
CA ASN A 130 12.78 -3.92 9.69
C ASN A 130 11.94 -2.71 9.24
N TYR A 131 12.14 -2.23 8.00
CA TYR A 131 11.31 -1.18 7.41
C TYR A 131 9.85 -1.62 7.26
N PHE A 132 9.61 -2.85 6.80
CA PHE A 132 8.26 -3.39 6.70
C PHE A 132 7.63 -3.65 8.07
N MET A 133 8.40 -4.09 9.08
CA MET A 133 7.92 -4.30 10.46
C MET A 133 7.38 -3.04 11.13
N GLN A 134 7.90 -1.85 10.78
CA GLN A 134 7.39 -0.58 11.30
C GLN A 134 5.97 -0.27 10.80
N SER A 135 5.57 -0.85 9.66
CA SER A 135 4.30 -0.55 8.99
C SER A 135 3.32 -1.74 9.02
N ILE A 136 3.81 -2.96 9.23
CA ILE A 136 3.08 -4.22 9.07
C ILE A 136 3.40 -5.14 10.25
N HIS A 137 2.37 -5.66 10.90
CA HIS A 137 2.54 -6.65 11.97
C HIS A 137 2.99 -7.99 11.36
N ILE A 138 4.28 -8.31 11.46
CA ILE A 138 4.83 -9.56 10.92
C ILE A 138 4.33 -10.75 11.75
N LEU A 139 3.82 -11.78 11.06
CA LEU A 139 3.48 -13.06 11.68
C LEU A 139 4.77 -13.78 12.11
N LYS A 140 4.81 -14.29 13.34
CA LYS A 140 6.01 -14.93 13.93
C LYS A 140 6.61 -16.06 13.07
N GLY A 141 5.82 -16.78 12.27
CA GLY A 141 6.29 -17.88 11.41
C GLY A 141 6.98 -17.47 10.10
N VAL A 142 7.35 -16.20 9.92
CA VAL A 142 8.19 -15.73 8.79
C VAL A 142 9.66 -15.63 9.18
N CYS A 143 9.97 -15.62 10.47
CA CYS A 143 11.33 -15.48 11.00
C CYS A 143 11.96 -16.81 11.45
N ASP A 144 11.34 -17.95 11.12
CA ASP A 144 11.85 -19.30 11.40
C ASP A 144 12.57 -19.89 10.18
#